data_AF-A0A835V6Z8-F1
#
_entry.id   AF-A0A835V6Z8-F1
#
_cell.length_a   1.000
_cell.length_b   1.000
_cell.length_c   1.000
_cell.angle_alpha   90.00
_cell.angle_beta   90.00
_cell.angle_gamma   90.00
#
_symmetry.space_group_name_H-M   'P 1'
#
loop_
_entity.id
_entity.type
_entity.pdbx_description
1 polymer ?
#
loop_
_entity_poly.entity_id
_entity_poly.type
_entity_poly.pdbx_seq_one_letter_code
_entity_poly.pdbx_strand_id
1 'polypeptide(L)'
;MGATASKLERALGDKFPEGERFFGLENFGNTCYCNSVLQALYFCVPFREQLLEYHTSNKNVGEAEENVLTCLADLFNQINSSKKKSGVIAPKRFVQRMKKENELFRSYMHQDAHEFLNFLLNELVDILEKEANAAKGSPISSSPSEKMANGPGNLQANSAQKEPLITWVHKSFQGTLTNETRCLRCETVTERDETFFDLSVDIEQNSSITSCLKNFSSTETLNAEDKFFCDRCCSLQEAQKRMKIKKAPEVLVIHLKRFKYIEHVGRYKKLSYRVVFPLELKLSNNAENAEAEYSLFAVVGSCWQWAKPWPLHQPC
;
A
#
# COMPACT_ATOMS: atom_id res chain seq x y z
N MET A 1 -21.27 -38.80 -12.38
CA MET A 1 -21.03 -38.59 -10.93
C MET A 1 -21.01 -37.09 -10.68
N GLY A 2 -22.09 -36.53 -10.15
CA GLY A 2 -22.24 -35.09 -9.96
C GLY A 2 -21.34 -34.60 -8.82
N ALA A 3 -20.47 -33.63 -9.10
CA ALA A 3 -19.74 -32.92 -8.06
C ALA A 3 -20.78 -32.27 -7.13
N THR A 4 -20.84 -32.72 -5.88
CA THR A 4 -21.69 -32.10 -4.87
C THR A 4 -21.28 -30.64 -4.70
N ALA A 5 -22.14 -29.72 -5.14
CA ALA A 5 -21.92 -28.29 -5.01
C ALA A 5 -21.63 -27.90 -3.56
N SER A 6 -20.65 -27.02 -3.37
CA SER A 6 -20.21 -26.58 -2.04
C SER A 6 -21.33 -25.82 -1.30
N LYS A 7 -21.20 -25.65 0.03
CA LYS A 7 -22.17 -24.85 0.81
C LYS A 7 -22.31 -23.41 0.28
N LEU A 8 -21.20 -22.82 -0.18
CA LEU A 8 -21.19 -21.48 -0.76
C LEU A 8 -21.92 -21.45 -2.11
N GLU A 9 -21.65 -22.43 -2.98
CA GLU A 9 -22.33 -22.57 -4.26
C GLU A 9 -23.84 -22.77 -4.08
N ARG A 10 -24.24 -23.52 -3.06
CA ARG A 10 -25.66 -23.69 -2.69
C ARG A 10 -26.29 -22.42 -2.13
N ALA A 11 -25.54 -21.63 -1.34
CA ALA A 11 -26.05 -20.41 -0.74
C ALA A 11 -26.23 -19.28 -1.77
N LEU A 12 -25.35 -19.20 -2.77
CA LEU A 12 -25.42 -18.20 -3.83
C LEU A 12 -26.32 -18.62 -4.99
N GLY A 13 -26.42 -19.93 -5.29
CA GLY A 13 -27.26 -20.45 -6.38
C GLY A 13 -26.95 -19.76 -7.70
N ASP A 14 -28.00 -19.22 -8.35
CA ASP A 14 -27.90 -18.49 -9.62
C ASP A 14 -27.20 -17.12 -9.50
N LYS A 15 -26.97 -16.62 -8.28
CA LYS A 15 -26.20 -15.39 -8.03
C LYS A 15 -24.70 -15.62 -7.95
N PHE A 16 -24.23 -16.84 -8.19
CA PHE A 16 -22.79 -17.12 -8.20
C PHE A 16 -22.14 -16.40 -9.39
N PRO A 17 -21.22 -15.44 -9.17
CA PRO A 17 -20.65 -14.66 -10.26
C PRO A 17 -19.95 -15.55 -11.27
N GLU A 18 -20.26 -15.37 -12.55
CA GLU A 18 -19.67 -16.16 -13.63
C GLU A 18 -18.18 -15.82 -13.78
N GLY A 19 -17.34 -16.84 -14.00
CA GLY A 19 -15.89 -16.67 -14.09
C GLY A 19 -15.15 -16.54 -12.74
N GLU A 20 -15.83 -16.18 -11.65
CA GLU A 20 -15.19 -15.98 -10.35
C GLU A 20 -14.87 -17.30 -9.61
N ARG A 21 -13.84 -17.22 -8.76
CA ARG A 21 -13.29 -18.34 -7.99
C ARG A 21 -13.16 -17.94 -6.52
N PHE A 22 -13.87 -18.65 -5.64
CA PHE A 22 -13.89 -18.33 -4.20
C PHE A 22 -13.09 -19.35 -3.40
N PHE A 23 -11.83 -19.01 -3.12
CA PHE A 23 -10.92 -19.88 -2.37
C PHE A 23 -10.52 -19.24 -1.05
N GLY A 24 -10.79 -19.95 0.06
CA GLY A 24 -10.22 -19.60 1.35
C GLY A 24 -8.72 -19.90 1.40
N LEU A 25 -8.00 -19.21 2.29
CA LEU A 25 -6.58 -19.45 2.52
C LEU A 25 -6.36 -20.12 3.88
N GLU A 26 -5.62 -21.23 3.91
CA GLU A 26 -5.25 -21.89 5.17
C GLU A 26 -4.39 -20.97 6.05
N ASN A 27 -4.56 -21.09 7.36
CA ASN A 27 -3.80 -20.32 8.34
C ASN A 27 -2.59 -21.14 8.83
N PHE A 28 -1.40 -20.55 8.81
CA PHE A 28 -0.13 -21.19 9.22
C PHE A 28 0.40 -20.62 10.54
N GLY A 29 -0.49 -20.47 11.53
CA GLY A 29 -0.17 -19.91 12.83
C GLY A 29 -0.18 -18.38 12.81
N ASN A 30 -1.33 -17.81 13.19
CA ASN A 30 -1.56 -16.36 13.27
C ASN A 30 -1.35 -15.59 11.95
N THR A 31 -1.44 -16.24 10.78
CA THR A 31 -1.29 -15.61 9.45
C THR A 31 -2.59 -15.01 8.91
N CYS A 32 -3.61 -14.80 9.75
CA CYS A 32 -4.90 -14.26 9.31
C CYS A 32 -4.79 -12.83 8.78
N TYR A 33 -3.84 -12.02 9.29
CA TYR A 33 -3.56 -10.67 8.78
C TYR A 33 -3.16 -10.76 7.30
N CYS A 34 -2.23 -11.66 6.97
CA CYS A 34 -1.77 -11.94 5.61
C CYS A 34 -2.92 -12.44 4.74
N ASN A 35 -3.64 -13.48 5.17
CA ASN A 35 -4.74 -14.04 4.39
C ASN A 35 -5.82 -13.00 4.07
N SER A 36 -6.17 -12.13 5.03
CA SER A 36 -7.19 -11.09 4.82
C SER A 36 -6.78 -10.04 3.80
N VAL A 37 -5.51 -9.63 3.79
CA VAL A 37 -4.97 -8.69 2.80
C VAL A 37 -4.84 -9.35 1.43
N LEU A 38 -4.38 -10.59 1.36
CA LEU A 38 -4.29 -11.34 0.09
C LEU A 38 -5.66 -11.51 -0.56
N GLN A 39 -6.71 -11.77 0.23
CA GLN A 39 -8.08 -11.83 -0.29
C GLN A 39 -8.54 -10.47 -0.82
N ALA A 40 -8.30 -9.38 -0.09
CA ALA A 40 -8.65 -8.04 -0.55
C ALA A 40 -7.92 -7.68 -1.86
N LEU A 41 -6.63 -7.99 -1.97
CA LEU A 41 -5.85 -7.77 -3.19
C LEU A 41 -6.31 -8.68 -4.35
N TYR A 42 -6.73 -9.92 -4.09
CA TYR A 42 -7.25 -10.81 -5.13
C TYR A 42 -8.55 -10.28 -5.75
N PHE A 43 -9.44 -9.72 -4.94
CA PHE A 43 -10.68 -9.12 -5.44
C PHE A 43 -10.50 -7.68 -5.98
N CYS A 44 -9.30 -7.13 -5.90
CA CYS A 44 -8.93 -5.91 -6.62
C CYS A 44 -8.66 -6.26 -8.09
N VAL A 45 -9.66 -6.13 -8.95
CA VAL A 45 -9.60 -6.57 -10.35
C VAL A 45 -8.41 -5.98 -11.12
N PRO A 46 -8.15 -4.65 -11.10
CA PRO A 46 -7.02 -4.08 -11.83
C PRO A 46 -5.67 -4.67 -11.39
N PHE A 47 -5.48 -4.86 -10.08
CA PHE A 47 -4.26 -5.46 -9.53
C PHE A 47 -4.14 -6.95 -9.90
N ARG A 48 -5.24 -7.71 -9.76
CA ARG A 48 -5.29 -9.14 -10.09
C ARG A 48 -4.90 -9.37 -11.55
N GLU A 49 -5.46 -8.60 -12.47
CA GLU A 49 -5.21 -8.76 -13.90
C GLU A 49 -3.76 -8.47 -14.27
N GLN A 50 -3.19 -7.37 -13.77
CA GLN A 50 -1.77 -7.03 -13.97
C GLN A 50 -0.84 -8.13 -13.44
N LEU A 51 -1.15 -8.71 -12.28
CA LEU A 51 -0.36 -9.78 -11.70
C LEU A 51 -0.47 -11.10 -12.49
N LEU A 52 -1.65 -11.43 -13.03
CA LEU A 52 -1.84 -12.61 -13.88
C LEU A 52 -1.17 -12.46 -15.25
N GLU A 53 -1.15 -11.24 -15.80
CA GLU A 53 -0.40 -10.90 -17.01
C GLU A 53 1.11 -11.03 -16.78
N TYR A 54 1.61 -10.52 -15.64
CA TYR A 54 3.00 -10.70 -15.20
C TYR A 54 3.37 -12.19 -15.10
N HIS A 55 2.52 -13.00 -14.45
CA HIS A 55 2.74 -14.44 -14.33
C HIS A 55 2.86 -15.11 -15.71
N THR A 56 1.97 -14.77 -16.66
CA THR A 56 1.96 -15.36 -17.99
C THR A 56 3.22 -15.01 -18.78
N SER A 57 3.69 -13.77 -18.64
CA SER A 57 4.87 -13.25 -19.33
C SER A 57 6.17 -13.86 -18.81
N ASN A 58 6.25 -14.13 -17.50
CA ASN A 58 7.44 -14.66 -16.85
C ASN A 58 7.47 -16.20 -16.70
N LYS A 59 6.38 -16.89 -17.04
CA LYS A 59 6.26 -18.36 -16.92
C LYS A 59 7.35 -19.16 -17.64
N ASN A 60 7.95 -18.59 -18.69
CA ASN A 60 8.93 -19.25 -19.54
C ASN A 60 10.39 -18.87 -19.24
N VAL A 61 10.63 -17.99 -18.26
CA VAL A 61 11.98 -17.60 -17.85
C VAL A 61 12.45 -18.60 -16.80
N GLY A 62 13.00 -19.73 -17.26
CA GLY A 62 13.41 -20.89 -16.44
C GLY A 62 14.52 -20.63 -15.41
N GLU A 63 14.88 -19.38 -15.13
CA GLU A 63 15.94 -18.97 -14.20
C GLU A 63 15.57 -17.74 -13.35
N ALA A 64 14.31 -17.26 -13.38
CA ALA A 64 13.92 -16.13 -12.55
C ALA A 64 14.03 -16.49 -11.05
N GLU A 65 14.80 -15.70 -10.30
CA GLU A 65 14.95 -15.88 -8.86
C GLU A 65 13.58 -15.79 -8.18
N GLU A 66 13.20 -16.86 -7.48
CA GLU A 66 11.95 -16.89 -6.71
C GLU A 66 11.93 -15.72 -5.73
N ASN A 67 10.87 -14.90 -5.75
CA ASN A 67 10.71 -13.74 -4.88
C ASN A 67 9.25 -13.60 -4.44
N VAL A 68 8.93 -12.55 -3.67
CA VAL A 68 7.56 -12.33 -3.15
C VAL A 68 6.55 -12.11 -4.28
N LEU A 69 6.94 -11.38 -5.33
CA LEU A 69 6.09 -11.11 -6.49
C LEU A 69 5.77 -12.40 -7.26
N THR A 70 6.77 -13.23 -7.58
CA THR A 70 6.51 -14.50 -8.29
C THR A 70 5.68 -15.47 -7.45
N CYS A 71 5.94 -15.54 -6.14
CA CYS A 71 5.14 -16.34 -5.20
C CYS A 71 3.67 -15.87 -5.12
N LEU A 72 3.44 -14.56 -5.14
CA LEU A 72 2.09 -13.98 -5.14
C LEU A 72 1.37 -14.28 -6.47
N ALA A 73 2.09 -14.13 -7.59
CA ALA A 73 1.58 -14.38 -8.92
C ALA A 73 1.18 -15.86 -9.10
N ASP A 74 2.02 -16.79 -8.64
CA ASP A 74 1.72 -18.23 -8.58
C ASP A 74 0.45 -18.51 -7.76
N LEU A 75 0.31 -17.88 -6.58
CA LEU A 75 -0.85 -18.05 -5.72
C LEU A 75 -2.15 -17.57 -6.39
N PHE A 76 -2.13 -16.37 -6.99
CA PHE A 76 -3.31 -15.80 -7.66
C PHE A 76 -3.68 -16.62 -8.90
N ASN A 77 -2.68 -17.07 -9.66
CA ASN A 77 -2.90 -17.96 -10.79
C ASN A 77 -3.46 -19.32 -10.34
N GLN A 78 -3.03 -19.87 -9.20
CA GLN A 78 -3.59 -21.11 -8.65
C GLN A 78 -5.09 -20.98 -8.31
N ILE A 79 -5.52 -19.82 -7.79
CA ILE A 79 -6.93 -19.53 -7.53
C ILE A 79 -7.68 -19.40 -8.86
N ASN A 80 -7.16 -18.56 -9.77
CA ASN A 80 -7.81 -18.22 -11.04
C ASN A 80 -7.97 -19.42 -11.99
N SER A 81 -6.93 -20.24 -12.11
CA SER A 81 -6.90 -21.42 -12.99
C SER A 81 -7.61 -22.65 -12.42
N SER A 82 -8.17 -22.54 -11.20
CA SER A 82 -8.82 -23.66 -10.54
C SER A 82 -10.04 -24.15 -11.32
N LYS A 83 -10.19 -25.49 -11.41
CA LYS A 83 -11.37 -26.13 -12.00
C LYS A 83 -12.60 -26.06 -11.10
N LYS A 84 -12.39 -25.96 -9.78
CA LYS A 84 -13.47 -25.84 -8.80
C LYS A 84 -13.86 -24.38 -8.66
N LYS A 85 -15.16 -24.10 -8.58
CA LYS A 85 -15.69 -22.75 -8.34
C LYS A 85 -15.37 -22.25 -6.93
N SER A 86 -15.24 -23.16 -5.97
CA SER A 86 -14.89 -22.82 -4.59
C SER A 86 -13.98 -23.87 -3.93
N GLY A 87 -13.23 -23.46 -2.91
CA GLY A 87 -12.35 -24.35 -2.17
C GLY A 87 -11.46 -23.67 -1.14
N VAL A 88 -10.35 -24.33 -0.81
CA VAL A 88 -9.33 -23.83 0.11
C VAL A 88 -7.95 -24.08 -0.52
N ILE A 89 -7.06 -23.10 -0.43
CA ILE A 89 -5.67 -23.16 -0.88
C ILE A 89 -4.74 -22.89 0.31
N ALA A 90 -3.63 -23.62 0.34
CA ALA A 90 -2.57 -23.47 1.30
C ALA A 90 -1.49 -22.51 0.76
N PRO A 91 -1.41 -21.22 1.17
CA PRO A 91 -0.39 -20.28 0.68
C PRO A 91 1.02 -20.53 1.26
N LYS A 92 1.47 -21.78 1.35
CA LYS A 92 2.73 -22.17 2.03
C LYS A 92 3.95 -21.49 1.40
N ARG A 93 4.08 -21.53 0.08
CA ARG A 93 5.21 -20.95 -0.66
C ARG A 93 5.31 -19.45 -0.43
N PHE A 94 4.19 -18.73 -0.60
CA PHE A 94 4.13 -17.29 -0.34
C PHE A 94 4.48 -16.93 1.11
N VAL A 95 3.87 -17.62 2.09
CA VAL A 95 4.14 -17.34 3.51
C VAL A 95 5.60 -17.61 3.86
N GLN A 96 6.20 -18.70 3.36
CA GLN A 96 7.61 -19.01 3.59
C GLN A 96 8.53 -17.97 2.98
N ARG A 97 8.27 -17.51 1.74
CA ARG A 97 9.08 -16.47 1.11
C ARG A 97 8.97 -15.15 1.85
N MET A 98 7.75 -14.73 2.18
CA MET A 98 7.49 -13.50 2.92
C MET A 98 8.20 -13.47 4.29
N LYS A 99 8.18 -14.58 5.03
CA LYS A 99 8.93 -14.71 6.30
C LYS A 99 10.44 -14.63 6.10
N LYS A 100 10.97 -15.07 4.96
CA LYS A 100 12.39 -14.99 4.67
C LYS A 100 12.82 -13.53 4.46
N GLU A 101 12.03 -12.77 3.69
CA GLU A 101 12.33 -11.38 3.34
C GLU A 101 12.26 -10.42 4.52
N ASN A 102 11.25 -10.53 5.38
CA ASN A 102 11.04 -9.55 6.43
C ASN A 102 11.02 -10.21 7.81
N GLU A 103 11.95 -9.76 8.67
CA GLU A 103 12.17 -10.30 10.01
C GLU A 103 10.95 -10.13 10.91
N LEU A 104 10.19 -9.04 10.74
CA LEU A 104 9.00 -8.73 11.53
C LEU A 104 7.95 -9.85 11.44
N PHE A 105 7.86 -10.49 10.27
CA PHE A 105 6.87 -11.52 10.01
C PHE A 105 7.36 -12.96 10.27
N ARG A 106 8.63 -13.16 10.63
CA ARG A 106 9.19 -14.51 10.90
C ARG A 106 8.49 -15.21 12.05
N SER A 107 8.13 -14.45 13.07
CA SER A 107 7.48 -14.97 14.28
C SER A 107 6.10 -15.58 13.98
N TYR A 108 5.57 -16.32 14.95
CA TYR A 108 4.19 -16.82 14.93
C TYR A 108 3.24 -15.86 15.67
N MET A 109 3.64 -14.60 15.88
CA MET A 109 2.81 -13.59 16.53
C MET A 109 1.79 -13.00 15.54
N HIS A 110 0.69 -12.48 16.06
CA HIS A 110 -0.18 -11.62 15.26
C HIS A 110 0.57 -10.35 14.84
N GLN A 111 0.29 -9.90 13.63
CA GLN A 111 0.91 -8.73 13.01
C GLN A 111 -0.18 -7.76 12.55
N ASP A 112 0.20 -6.51 12.34
CA ASP A 112 -0.71 -5.53 11.76
C ASP A 112 -0.92 -5.82 10.26
N ALA A 113 -2.19 -5.91 9.85
CA ALA A 113 -2.54 -6.12 8.44
C ALA A 113 -2.17 -4.91 7.57
N HIS A 114 -2.22 -3.69 8.14
CA HIS A 114 -1.83 -2.47 7.44
C HIS A 114 -0.32 -2.44 7.19
N GLU A 115 0.48 -2.81 8.19
CA GLU A 115 1.94 -2.94 8.05
C GLU A 115 2.31 -4.00 7.00
N PHE A 116 1.62 -5.14 7.01
CA PHE A 116 1.81 -6.17 5.99
C PHE A 116 1.46 -5.69 4.58
N LEU A 117 0.34 -4.97 4.41
CA LEU A 117 -0.04 -4.41 3.11
C LEU A 117 1.03 -3.43 2.60
N ASN A 118 1.49 -2.52 3.47
CA ASN A 118 2.51 -1.55 3.13
C ASN A 118 3.83 -2.21 2.75
N PHE A 119 4.29 -3.19 3.54
CA PHE A 119 5.46 -3.99 3.17
C PHE A 119 5.28 -4.64 1.81
N LEU A 120 4.15 -5.34 1.59
CA LEU A 120 3.92 -6.08 0.36
C LEU A 120 3.95 -5.16 -0.86
N LEU A 121 3.20 -4.05 -0.87
CA LEU A 121 3.15 -3.15 -2.03
C LEU A 121 4.52 -2.54 -2.34
N ASN A 122 5.28 -2.10 -1.33
CA ASN A 122 6.62 -1.56 -1.53
C ASN A 122 7.59 -2.64 -2.05
N GLU A 123 7.56 -3.85 -1.50
CA GLU A 123 8.40 -4.96 -1.99
C GLU A 123 8.09 -5.31 -3.45
N LEU A 124 6.81 -5.31 -3.85
CA LEU A 124 6.44 -5.52 -5.25
C LEU A 124 6.98 -4.40 -6.15
N VAL A 125 6.93 -3.14 -5.71
CA VAL A 125 7.50 -2.00 -6.44
C VAL A 125 9.00 -2.19 -6.62
N ASP A 126 9.74 -2.47 -5.55
CA ASP A 126 11.19 -2.62 -5.58
C ASP A 126 11.63 -3.74 -6.53
N ILE A 127 10.91 -4.88 -6.54
CA ILE A 127 11.17 -5.98 -7.46
C ILE A 127 10.96 -5.53 -8.92
N LEU A 128 9.82 -4.90 -9.21
CA LEU A 128 9.48 -4.45 -10.57
C LEU A 128 10.46 -3.38 -11.09
N GLU A 129 10.91 -2.49 -10.22
CA GLU A 129 11.91 -1.48 -10.57
C GLU A 129 13.27 -2.10 -10.87
N LYS A 130 13.71 -3.09 -10.07
CA LYS A 130 14.93 -3.85 -10.32
C LYS A 130 14.87 -4.58 -11.65
N GLU A 131 13.78 -5.28 -11.95
CA GLU A 131 13.57 -5.97 -13.23
C GLU A 131 13.60 -5.00 -14.42
N ALA A 132 12.91 -3.86 -14.32
CA ALA A 132 12.88 -2.87 -15.39
C ALA A 132 14.24 -2.18 -15.62
N ASN A 133 15.04 -2.00 -14.57
CA ASN A 133 16.39 -1.47 -14.67
C ASN A 133 17.36 -2.51 -15.26
N ALA A 134 17.23 -3.80 -14.89
CA ALA A 134 18.01 -4.88 -15.48
C ALA A 134 17.75 -5.04 -16.98
N ALA A 135 16.49 -4.92 -17.42
CA ALA A 135 16.11 -4.96 -18.83
C ALA A 135 16.72 -3.80 -19.65
N LYS A 136 16.98 -2.64 -19.02
CA LYS A 136 17.65 -1.49 -19.64
C LYS A 136 19.18 -1.60 -19.63
N GLY A 137 19.75 -2.57 -18.91
CA GLY A 137 21.18 -2.68 -18.59
C GLY A 137 21.99 -3.72 -19.36
N SER A 138 21.55 -4.17 -20.56
CA SER A 138 22.39 -5.04 -21.40
C SER A 138 23.57 -4.24 -22.00
N PRO A 139 24.84 -4.68 -21.82
CA PRO A 139 26.01 -3.92 -22.25
C PRO A 139 26.21 -4.01 -23.76
N ILE A 140 26.16 -2.86 -24.45
CA ILE A 140 26.79 -2.73 -25.77
C ILE A 140 28.30 -2.79 -25.55
N SER A 141 28.93 -3.70 -26.29
CA SER A 141 30.35 -3.98 -26.37
C SER A 141 31.27 -2.78 -26.09
N SER A 142 32.11 -2.93 -25.08
CA SER A 142 33.40 -2.24 -25.01
C SER A 142 34.25 -2.62 -26.22
N SER A 143 34.48 -1.67 -27.13
CA SER A 143 35.63 -1.70 -28.03
C SER A 143 36.51 -0.46 -27.74
N PRO A 144 37.83 -0.65 -27.61
CA PRO A 144 38.74 0.41 -27.19
C PRO A 144 39.11 1.30 -28.39
N SER A 145 39.01 2.61 -28.23
CA SER A 145 39.75 3.53 -29.10
C SER A 145 40.41 4.61 -28.26
N GLU A 146 41.73 4.49 -28.21
CA GLU A 146 42.65 5.48 -27.69
C GLU A 146 42.66 6.73 -28.60
N LYS A 147 42.67 7.93 -28.00
CA LYS A 147 43.74 8.95 -28.06
C LYS A 147 43.23 10.41 -27.95
N MET A 148 43.67 11.02 -26.85
CA MET A 148 44.33 12.34 -26.71
C MET A 148 43.52 13.66 -26.57
N ALA A 149 43.80 14.33 -25.43
CA ALA A 149 44.16 15.75 -25.22
C ALA A 149 43.18 16.70 -24.47
N ASN A 150 43.49 16.92 -23.19
CA ASN A 150 43.52 18.13 -22.36
C ASN A 150 42.43 19.24 -22.45
N GLY A 151 41.73 19.45 -21.33
CA GLY A 151 41.05 20.71 -20.95
C GLY A 151 40.44 20.62 -19.54
N PRO A 152 40.48 21.68 -18.70
CA PRO A 152 40.22 21.57 -17.26
C PRO A 152 38.75 21.30 -16.95
N GLY A 153 38.54 20.38 -16.00
CA GLY A 153 37.25 19.79 -15.67
C GLY A 153 36.23 20.79 -15.13
N ASN A 154 35.17 21.00 -15.90
CA ASN A 154 33.90 21.43 -15.36
C ASN A 154 33.20 20.17 -14.83
N LEU A 155 33.16 20.01 -13.50
CA LEU A 155 32.31 19.04 -12.82
C LEU A 155 30.86 19.49 -12.98
N GLN A 156 30.28 19.30 -14.16
CA GLN A 156 28.85 19.25 -14.32
C GLN A 156 28.39 17.89 -13.83
N ALA A 157 28.01 17.85 -12.56
CA ALA A 157 27.12 16.84 -12.03
C ALA A 157 25.81 16.92 -12.83
N ASN A 158 25.74 16.18 -13.94
CA ASN A 158 24.49 15.86 -14.62
C ASN A 158 23.68 14.95 -13.69
N SER A 159 23.09 15.54 -12.65
CA SER A 159 21.92 15.00 -11.99
C SER A 159 20.75 15.19 -12.96
N ALA A 160 20.75 14.39 -14.03
CA ALA A 160 19.53 14.11 -14.75
C ALA A 160 18.58 13.51 -13.70
N GLN A 161 17.63 14.32 -13.24
CA GLN A 161 16.46 13.88 -12.47
C GLN A 161 15.75 12.85 -13.36
N LYS A 162 16.19 11.60 -13.28
CA LYS A 162 15.57 10.49 -13.99
C LYS A 162 14.20 10.36 -13.35
N GLU A 163 13.15 10.69 -14.10
CA GLU A 163 11.78 10.53 -13.60
C GLU A 163 11.64 9.11 -13.04
N PRO A 164 11.12 8.97 -11.81
CA PRO A 164 11.03 7.68 -11.15
C PRO A 164 10.18 6.74 -11.99
N LEU A 165 10.58 5.46 -12.01
CA LEU A 165 9.93 4.46 -12.84
C LEU A 165 8.53 4.17 -12.30
N ILE A 166 7.50 4.30 -13.14
CA ILE A 166 6.11 4.05 -12.74
C ILE A 166 5.74 2.59 -13.04
N THR A 167 5.78 1.76 -12.00
CA THR A 167 5.29 0.36 -12.03
C THR A 167 3.76 0.28 -12.12
N TRP A 168 3.21 -0.90 -12.44
CA TRP A 168 1.75 -1.10 -12.42
C TRP A 168 1.14 -1.10 -11.01
N VAL A 169 1.95 -1.33 -9.96
CA VAL A 169 1.55 -1.10 -8.56
C VAL A 169 1.30 0.38 -8.33
N HIS A 170 2.19 1.25 -8.82
CA HIS A 170 1.99 2.70 -8.76
C HIS A 170 0.75 3.14 -9.54
N LYS A 171 0.52 2.60 -10.73
CA LYS A 171 -0.69 2.91 -11.52
C LYS A 171 -1.97 2.56 -10.76
N SER A 172 -1.97 1.43 -10.05
CA SER A 172 -3.15 0.94 -9.32
C SER A 172 -3.40 1.73 -8.02
N PHE A 173 -2.39 1.87 -7.15
CA PHE A 173 -2.61 2.34 -5.77
C PHE A 173 -2.02 3.73 -5.48
N GLN A 174 -1.16 4.28 -6.34
CA GLN A 174 -0.47 5.53 -6.01
C GLN A 174 -1.37 6.75 -6.22
N GLY A 175 -1.61 7.48 -5.14
CA GLY A 175 -2.11 8.85 -5.17
C GLY A 175 -1.01 9.87 -4.86
N THR A 176 -1.39 11.14 -4.89
CA THR A 176 -0.52 12.26 -4.50
C THR A 176 -1.28 13.19 -3.57
N LEU A 177 -0.65 13.52 -2.45
CA LEU A 177 -1.07 14.53 -1.49
C LEU A 177 -0.24 15.79 -1.69
N THR A 178 -0.82 16.96 -1.39
CA THR A 178 -0.09 18.21 -1.23
C THR A 178 -0.19 18.65 0.22
N ASN A 179 0.97 18.73 0.87
CA ASN A 179 1.14 19.28 2.20
C ASN A 179 1.38 20.78 2.08
N GLU A 180 0.37 21.57 2.43
CA GLU A 180 0.43 23.02 2.41
C GLU A 180 0.69 23.55 3.83
N THR A 181 1.69 24.41 3.99
CA THR A 181 2.00 25.11 5.25
C THR A 181 2.02 26.62 5.02
N ARG A 182 1.16 27.36 5.71
CA ARG A 182 1.10 28.82 5.70
C ARG A 182 1.65 29.38 7.00
N CYS A 183 2.72 30.17 6.91
CA CYS A 183 3.22 30.96 8.03
C CYS A 183 2.19 32.00 8.48
N LEU A 184 1.85 32.07 9.76
CA LEU A 184 0.92 33.10 10.27
C LEU A 184 1.59 34.46 10.53
N ARG A 185 2.93 34.52 10.51
CA ARG A 185 3.66 35.79 10.67
C ARG A 185 3.94 36.52 9.36
N CYS A 186 4.42 35.81 8.34
CA CYS A 186 4.83 36.41 7.06
C CYS A 186 3.97 35.96 5.88
N GLU A 187 2.92 35.17 6.14
CA GLU A 187 1.96 34.67 5.15
C GLU A 187 2.54 33.80 4.02
N THR A 188 3.82 33.45 4.11
CA THR A 188 4.46 32.57 3.11
C THR A 188 3.82 31.21 3.16
N VAL A 189 3.37 30.74 1.99
CA VAL A 189 2.81 29.39 1.79
C VAL A 189 3.89 28.53 1.14
N THR A 190 4.12 27.35 1.72
CA THR A 190 4.95 26.31 1.13
C THR A 190 4.09 25.10 0.84
N GLU A 191 4.31 24.49 -0.32
CA GLU A 191 3.62 23.27 -0.75
C GLU A 191 4.66 22.19 -1.03
N ARG A 192 4.38 20.97 -0.56
CA ARG A 192 5.20 19.79 -0.84
C ARG A 192 4.29 18.66 -1.25
N ASP A 193 4.59 18.04 -2.38
CA ASP A 193 3.86 16.88 -2.84
C ASP A 193 4.48 15.60 -2.28
N GLU A 194 3.62 14.68 -1.83
CA GLU A 194 3.99 13.37 -1.30
C GLU A 194 3.12 12.30 -1.94
N THR A 195 3.71 11.18 -2.34
CA THR A 195 2.96 10.03 -2.87
C THR A 195 2.49 9.13 -1.74
N PHE A 196 1.40 8.39 -1.96
CA PHE A 196 0.86 7.43 -1.00
C PHE A 196 0.25 6.21 -1.70
N PHE A 197 0.26 5.05 -1.03
CA PHE A 197 -0.52 3.87 -1.42
C PHE A 197 -1.80 3.70 -0.60
N ASP A 198 -1.85 4.28 0.60
CA ASP A 198 -3.02 4.29 1.46
C ASP A 198 -3.21 5.63 2.16
N LEU A 199 -4.46 5.93 2.52
CA LEU A 199 -4.81 7.04 3.40
C LEU A 199 -5.09 6.51 4.80
N SER A 200 -4.15 6.75 5.71
CA SER A 200 -4.30 6.46 7.13
C SER A 200 -5.04 7.59 7.85
N VAL A 201 -6.32 7.38 8.16
CA VAL A 201 -7.20 8.39 8.75
C VAL A 201 -7.42 8.17 10.25
N ASP A 202 -7.41 9.27 10.98
CA ASP A 202 -7.80 9.30 12.38
C ASP A 202 -9.32 9.09 12.52
N ILE A 203 -9.71 8.40 13.59
CA ILE A 203 -11.11 8.03 13.83
C ILE A 203 -11.63 8.60 15.13
N GLU A 204 -12.89 9.02 15.09
CA GLU A 204 -13.63 9.56 16.21
C GLU A 204 -14.84 8.68 16.52
N GLN A 205 -15.44 8.87 17.70
CA GLN A 205 -16.60 8.08 18.10
C GLN A 205 -17.83 8.47 17.28
N ASN A 206 -18.51 7.47 16.70
CA ASN A 206 -19.72 7.65 15.88
C ASN A 206 -19.49 8.48 14.60
N SER A 207 -18.28 8.45 14.04
CA SER A 207 -17.96 9.14 12.79
C SER A 207 -18.32 8.31 11.54
N SER A 208 -18.13 8.92 10.36
CA SER A 208 -18.16 8.24 9.07
C SER A 208 -16.82 8.38 8.34
N ILE A 209 -16.54 7.51 7.37
CA ILE A 209 -15.36 7.63 6.48
C ILE A 209 -15.32 8.99 5.81
N THR A 210 -16.46 9.47 5.32
CA THR A 210 -16.58 10.81 4.71
C THR A 210 -16.17 11.91 5.70
N SER A 211 -16.56 11.79 6.98
CA SER A 211 -16.15 12.73 8.02
C SER A 211 -14.66 12.63 8.33
N CYS A 212 -14.12 11.41 8.43
CA CYS A 212 -12.70 11.18 8.68
C CYS A 212 -11.82 11.75 7.55
N LEU A 213 -12.23 11.60 6.28
CA LEU A 213 -11.53 12.18 5.13
C LEU A 213 -11.62 13.71 5.11
N LYS A 214 -12.76 14.28 5.52
CA LYS A 214 -12.89 15.74 5.69
C LYS A 214 -11.95 16.26 6.78
N ASN A 215 -11.87 15.57 7.92
CA ASN A 215 -10.94 15.93 9.00
C ASN A 215 -9.48 15.74 8.58
N PHE A 216 -9.16 14.70 7.80
CA PHE A 216 -7.82 14.48 7.24
C PHE A 216 -7.34 15.69 6.40
N SER A 217 -8.25 16.34 5.67
CA SER A 217 -7.96 17.56 4.90
C SER A 217 -8.28 18.87 5.60
N SER A 218 -8.59 18.83 6.89
CA SER A 218 -8.83 20.03 7.68
C SER A 218 -7.52 20.77 7.98
N THR A 219 -7.63 22.08 8.21
CA THR A 219 -6.47 22.90 8.58
C THR A 219 -6.16 22.71 10.06
N GLU A 220 -4.97 22.21 10.37
CA GLU A 220 -4.39 22.18 11.71
C GLU A 220 -3.58 23.46 11.96
N THR A 221 -3.54 23.93 13.21
CA THR A 221 -2.72 25.10 13.61
C THR A 221 -1.56 24.64 14.47
N LEU A 222 -0.35 24.85 13.94
CA LEU A 222 0.93 24.59 14.60
C LEU A 222 1.25 25.76 15.54
N ASN A 223 1.16 25.54 16.85
CA ASN A 223 1.34 26.58 17.87
C ASN A 223 2.11 26.04 19.10
N ALA A 224 2.43 26.93 20.04
CA ALA A 224 3.13 26.60 21.29
C ALA A 224 4.43 25.78 21.06
N GLU A 225 4.42 24.50 21.44
CA GLU A 225 5.56 23.57 21.35
C GLU A 225 5.76 23.04 19.92
N ASP A 226 4.72 23.06 19.08
CA ASP A 226 4.71 22.52 17.72
C ASP A 226 4.98 23.59 16.64
N LYS A 227 5.63 24.70 16.98
CA LYS A 227 5.94 25.77 16.02
C LYS A 227 6.83 25.26 14.89
N PHE A 228 6.55 25.67 13.66
CA PHE A 228 7.35 25.31 12.48
C PHE A 228 8.46 26.33 12.25
N PHE A 229 9.59 25.90 11.70
CA PHE A 229 10.65 26.82 11.29
C PHE A 229 10.31 27.44 9.93
N CYS A 230 10.21 28.76 9.88
CA CYS A 230 9.92 29.49 8.65
C CYS A 230 11.22 30.04 8.04
N ASP A 231 11.59 29.57 6.84
CA ASP A 231 12.81 30.00 6.13
C ASP A 231 12.81 31.51 5.83
N ARG A 232 11.64 32.11 5.54
CA ARG A 232 11.54 33.55 5.31
C ARG A 232 11.70 34.37 6.60
N CYS A 233 11.21 33.86 7.74
CA CYS A 233 11.35 34.54 9.03
C CYS A 233 12.64 34.18 9.77
N CYS A 234 13.40 33.20 9.28
CA CYS A 234 14.56 32.61 9.92
C CYS A 234 14.34 32.27 11.42
N SER A 235 13.14 31.82 11.79
CA SER A 235 12.75 31.56 13.17
C SER A 235 11.52 30.65 13.28
N LEU A 236 11.27 30.09 14.46
CA LEU A 236 10.05 29.32 14.77
C LEU A 236 8.82 30.24 14.80
N GLN A 237 7.80 29.88 14.03
CA GLN A 237 6.57 30.64 13.86
C GLN A 237 5.35 29.74 14.03
N GLU A 238 4.21 30.37 14.26
CA GLU A 238 2.92 29.68 14.18
C GLU A 238 2.55 29.49 12.70
N ALA A 239 1.97 28.35 12.36
CA ALA A 239 1.52 28.04 11.01
C ALA A 239 0.13 27.42 10.99
N GLN A 240 -0.50 27.52 9.83
CA GLN A 240 -1.58 26.64 9.43
C GLN A 240 -1.05 25.58 8.48
N LYS A 241 -1.32 24.32 8.77
CA LYS A 241 -0.94 23.19 7.92
C LYS A 241 -2.19 22.43 7.49
N ARG A 242 -2.22 21.94 6.24
CA ARG A 242 -3.30 21.08 5.74
C ARG A 242 -2.80 20.12 4.68
N MET A 243 -3.39 18.94 4.64
CA MET A 243 -3.10 17.91 3.64
C MET A 243 -4.25 17.85 2.64
N LYS A 244 -3.96 17.93 1.35
CA LYS A 244 -4.97 17.87 0.28
C LYS A 244 -4.67 16.72 -0.64
N ILE A 245 -5.70 16.05 -1.15
CA ILE A 245 -5.55 15.10 -2.24
C ILE A 245 -5.40 15.90 -3.53
N LYS A 246 -4.26 15.74 -4.20
CA LYS A 246 -3.92 16.34 -5.49
C LYS A 246 -4.20 15.38 -6.65
N LYS A 247 -3.88 14.10 -6.45
CA LYS A 247 -4.20 13.03 -7.40
C LYS A 247 -4.77 11.85 -6.62
N ALA A 248 -5.99 11.45 -6.97
CA ALA A 248 -6.61 10.26 -6.42
C ALA A 248 -6.10 9.00 -7.15
N PRO A 249 -5.84 7.88 -6.44
CA PRO A 249 -5.42 6.63 -7.07
C PRO A 249 -6.58 5.93 -7.79
N GLU A 250 -6.30 5.00 -8.71
CA GLU A 250 -7.34 4.15 -9.30
C GLU A 250 -8.02 3.28 -8.23
N VAL A 251 -7.21 2.74 -7.31
CA VAL A 251 -7.65 1.94 -6.17
C VAL A 251 -7.31 2.66 -4.88
N LEU A 252 -8.32 3.17 -4.19
CA LEU A 252 -8.15 3.88 -2.92
C LEU A 252 -8.17 2.91 -1.73
N VAL A 253 -7.04 2.81 -1.03
CA VAL A 253 -6.95 2.11 0.26
C VAL A 253 -7.12 3.12 1.39
N ILE A 254 -8.10 2.88 2.28
CA ILE A 254 -8.30 3.70 3.48
C ILE A 254 -8.00 2.84 4.71
N HIS A 255 -6.95 3.22 5.43
CA HIS A 255 -6.60 2.62 6.71
C HIS A 255 -7.23 3.43 7.85
N LEU A 256 -8.03 2.76 8.68
CA LEU A 256 -8.56 3.36 9.90
C LEU A 256 -7.56 3.16 11.03
N LYS A 257 -6.99 4.24 11.58
CA LYS A 257 -6.05 4.23 12.72
C LYS A 257 -6.73 3.79 14.02
N ARG A 258 -7.12 2.52 14.09
CA ARG A 258 -7.83 1.92 15.23
C ARG A 258 -6.90 1.57 16.38
N PHE A 259 -5.60 1.49 16.16
CA PHE A 259 -4.64 1.23 17.22
C PHE A 259 -3.94 2.53 17.58
N LYS A 260 -4.20 3.03 18.79
CA LYS A 260 -3.60 4.26 19.30
C LYS A 260 -2.77 3.93 20.52
N TYR A 261 -1.53 4.43 20.56
CA TYR A 261 -0.72 4.36 21.76
C TYR A 261 -1.29 5.31 22.81
N ILE A 262 -1.54 4.80 24.02
CA ILE A 262 -2.08 5.57 25.12
C ILE A 262 -0.96 5.79 26.14
N GLU A 263 -0.34 6.96 26.10
CA GLU A 263 0.86 7.31 26.88
C GLU A 263 0.70 7.03 28.37
N HIS A 264 -0.41 7.48 28.98
CA HIS A 264 -0.66 7.28 30.40
C HIS A 264 -0.86 5.81 30.82
N VAL A 265 -1.13 4.90 29.88
CA VAL A 265 -1.22 3.45 30.13
C VAL A 265 0.04 2.72 29.64
N GLY A 266 0.92 3.39 28.89
CA GLY A 266 2.14 2.79 28.33
C GLY A 266 1.88 1.66 27.33
N ARG A 267 0.73 1.66 26.63
CA ARG A 267 0.38 0.59 25.68
C ARG A 267 -0.54 1.03 24.55
N TYR A 268 -0.53 0.26 23.47
CA TYR A 268 -1.52 0.37 22.40
C TYR A 268 -2.89 -0.10 22.85
N LYS A 269 -3.93 0.68 22.48
CA LYS A 269 -5.34 0.34 22.69
C LYS A 269 -6.07 0.35 21.36
N LYS A 270 -6.93 -0.65 21.16
CA LYS A 270 -7.89 -0.67 20.05
C LYS A 270 -9.05 0.27 20.33
N LEU A 271 -9.32 1.16 19.40
CA LEU A 271 -10.47 2.04 19.33
C LEU A 271 -11.64 1.29 18.68
N SER A 272 -12.51 0.74 19.52
CA SER A 272 -13.74 0.04 19.09
C SER A 272 -14.87 1.02 18.70
N TYR A 273 -14.52 2.16 18.12
CA TYR A 273 -15.48 3.17 17.68
C TYR A 273 -16.27 2.67 16.47
N ARG A 274 -17.58 2.96 16.47
CA ARG A 274 -18.43 2.80 15.29
C ARG A 274 -17.99 3.85 14.26
N VAL A 275 -17.52 3.39 13.12
CA VAL A 275 -17.20 4.23 11.96
C VAL A 275 -18.01 3.70 10.79
N VAL A 276 -18.91 4.53 10.26
CA VAL A 276 -19.77 4.17 9.14
C VAL A 276 -19.03 4.38 7.82
N PHE A 277 -19.02 3.39 6.94
CA PHE A 277 -18.45 3.49 5.61
C PHE A 277 -19.55 3.24 4.56
N PRO A 278 -19.68 4.11 3.53
CA PRO A 278 -20.64 3.90 2.47
C PRO A 278 -20.13 2.84 1.49
N LEU A 279 -21.04 2.25 0.70
CA LEU A 279 -20.65 1.40 -0.45
C LEU A 279 -20.11 2.24 -1.60
N GLU A 280 -20.59 3.48 -1.75
CA GLU A 280 -20.13 4.44 -2.75
C GLU A 280 -19.54 5.65 -2.03
N LEU A 281 -18.33 6.05 -2.43
CA LEU A 281 -17.60 7.16 -1.82
C LEU A 281 -17.23 8.17 -2.89
N LYS A 282 -17.64 9.42 -2.68
CA LYS A 282 -17.16 10.56 -3.45
C LYS A 282 -15.98 11.21 -2.75
N LEU A 283 -14.89 11.40 -3.47
CA LEU A 283 -13.67 12.05 -3.00
C LEU A 283 -13.46 13.33 -3.79
N SER A 284 -13.45 14.46 -3.10
CA SER A 284 -13.18 15.77 -3.70
C SER A 284 -11.69 15.90 -3.99
N ASN A 285 -11.31 16.02 -5.26
CA ASN A 285 -9.94 16.33 -5.67
C ASN A 285 -9.79 17.84 -5.91
N ASN A 286 -8.79 18.47 -5.27
CA ASN A 286 -8.59 19.91 -5.38
C ASN A 286 -7.89 20.34 -6.67
N ALA A 287 -7.20 19.43 -7.37
CA ALA A 287 -6.38 19.81 -8.52
C ALA A 287 -7.20 20.20 -9.76
N GLU A 288 -8.43 19.68 -9.92
CA GLU A 288 -9.21 19.86 -11.17
C GLU A 288 -10.72 20.05 -10.98
N ASN A 289 -11.23 20.19 -9.75
CA ASN A 289 -12.68 20.09 -9.44
C ASN A 289 -13.34 18.79 -9.97
N ALA A 290 -12.54 17.78 -10.27
CA ALA A 290 -13.03 16.45 -10.65
C ALA A 290 -13.35 15.67 -9.37
N GLU A 291 -14.60 15.22 -9.23
CA GLU A 291 -14.98 14.27 -8.18
C GLU A 291 -14.56 12.86 -8.61
N ALA A 292 -13.76 12.18 -7.78
CA ALA A 292 -13.48 10.76 -7.97
C ALA A 292 -14.55 9.94 -7.23
N GLU A 293 -15.19 9.02 -7.94
CA GLU A 293 -16.21 8.13 -7.38
C GLU A 293 -15.64 6.72 -7.20
N TYR A 294 -15.77 6.17 -5.99
CA TYR A 294 -15.27 4.85 -5.64
C TYR A 294 -16.41 3.94 -5.19
N SER A 295 -16.34 2.67 -5.57
CA SER A 295 -17.21 1.60 -5.05
C SER A 295 -16.40 0.67 -4.15
N LEU A 296 -16.92 0.38 -2.96
CA LEU A 296 -16.30 -0.52 -2.00
C LEU A 296 -16.40 -1.97 -2.49
N PHE A 297 -15.26 -2.65 -2.64
CA PHE A 297 -15.21 -4.06 -3.03
C PHE A 297 -14.62 -4.98 -1.95
N ALA A 298 -13.84 -4.47 -1.00
CA ALA A 298 -13.22 -5.27 0.05
C ALA A 298 -13.09 -4.52 1.38
N VAL A 299 -13.19 -5.26 2.48
CA VAL A 299 -12.94 -4.75 3.85
C VAL A 299 -12.07 -5.74 4.60
N VAL A 300 -10.93 -5.28 5.12
CA VAL A 300 -10.07 -6.07 6.01
C VAL A 300 -10.49 -5.79 7.46
N GLY A 301 -11.15 -6.78 8.08
CA GLY A 301 -11.62 -6.70 9.46
C GLY A 301 -10.62 -7.28 10.46
N SER A 302 -10.40 -6.59 11.58
CA SER A 302 -9.66 -7.14 12.74
C SER A 302 -10.63 -7.46 13.88
N CYS A 303 -10.68 -8.73 14.29
CA CYS A 303 -11.47 -9.18 15.45
C CYS A 303 -10.68 -9.09 16.78
N TRP A 304 -9.35 -8.97 16.72
CA TRP A 304 -8.49 -9.01 17.89
C TRP A 304 -8.49 -7.69 18.66
N GLN A 305 -8.35 -7.78 19.99
CA GLN A 305 -7.98 -6.68 20.86
C GLN A 305 -6.53 -6.94 21.30
N TRP A 306 -5.60 -6.03 20.99
CA TRP A 306 -4.20 -6.22 21.35
C TRP A 306 -4.08 -6.29 22.88
N ALA A 307 -3.78 -7.48 23.39
CA ALA A 307 -3.71 -7.76 24.82
C ALA A 307 -2.26 -7.83 25.35
N LYS A 308 -1.23 -7.59 24.53
CA LYS A 308 0.16 -7.63 24.99
C LYS A 308 1.02 -6.46 24.46
N PRO A 309 1.91 -5.90 25.29
CA PRO A 309 2.83 -4.84 24.90
C PRO A 309 3.83 -5.37 23.86
N TRP A 310 4.04 -4.59 22.80
CA TRP A 310 5.20 -4.73 21.93
C TRP A 310 6.45 -4.51 22.79
N PRO A 311 7.49 -5.36 22.73
CA PRO A 311 8.75 -5.01 23.36
C PRO A 311 9.29 -3.80 22.60
N LEU A 312 9.27 -2.64 23.25
CA LEU A 312 10.09 -1.51 22.87
C LEU A 312 11.52 -2.04 22.78
N HIS A 313 12.06 -2.10 21.58
CA HIS A 313 13.50 -2.20 21.39
C HIS A 313 14.12 -1.01 22.13
N GLN A 314 14.73 -1.28 23.30
CA GLN A 314 15.67 -0.36 23.89
C GLN A 314 16.89 -0.33 22.96
N PRO A 315 17.37 0.86 22.53
CA PRO A 315 18.67 0.94 21.89
C PRO A 315 19.76 0.56 22.90
N CYS A 316 20.76 -0.19 22.43
CA CYS A 316 22.03 -0.37 23.14
C CYS A 316 22.75 0.97 23.31
#